data_AF-A0A2E0G836-F1
#
_entry.id   AF-A0A2E0G836-F1
#
_cell.length_a   1.000
_cell.length_b   1.000
_cell.length_c   1.000
_cell.angle_alpha   90.00
_cell.angle_beta   90.00
_cell.angle_gamma   90.00
#
_symmetry.space_group_name_H-M   'P 1'
#
loop_
_entity.id
_entity.type
_entity.pdbx_description
1 polymer ?
#
loop_
_entity_poly.entity_id
_entity_poly.type
_entity_poly.pdbx_seq_one_letter_code
_entity_poly.pdbx_strand_id
1 'polypeptide(L)'
;MFVGRLVDYNMKNLYRKLIQHSVKQRIKKLERRGENINREKIVKEMEAVNPIALFMYFGFIIFFIDNYFSLNIFIHLFPIFLIIFFVLILIGLNHYFEWIKIIQKD
;
A
#
# COMPACT_ATOMS: atom_id res chain seq x y z
N MET A 1 -12.50 0.70 25.87
CA MET A 1 -11.38 1.57 25.41
C MET A 1 -10.03 0.83 25.26
N PHE A 2 -9.79 -0.30 25.94
CA PHE A 2 -8.52 -1.07 25.83
C PHE A 2 -8.37 -1.91 24.54
N VAL A 3 -9.46 -2.51 24.05
CA VAL A 3 -9.44 -3.40 22.87
C VAL A 3 -9.00 -2.66 21.61
N GLY A 4 -9.50 -1.45 21.37
CA GLY A 4 -9.12 -0.64 20.20
C GLY A 4 -7.63 -0.27 20.16
N ARG A 5 -7.01 -0.05 21.33
CA ARG A 5 -5.58 0.30 21.44
C ARG A 5 -4.67 -0.90 21.17
N LEU A 6 -5.08 -2.10 21.59
CA LEU A 6 -4.39 -3.36 21.29
C LEU A 6 -4.48 -3.73 19.80
N VAL A 7 -5.66 -3.53 19.20
CA VAL A 7 -5.85 -3.76 17.75
C VAL A 7 -4.96 -2.81 16.94
N ASP A 8 -4.90 -1.52 17.26
CA ASP A 8 -4.06 -0.56 16.53
C ASP A 8 -2.56 -0.90 16.61
N TYR A 9 -2.07 -1.33 17.78
CA TYR A 9 -0.67 -1.75 17.94
C TYR A 9 -0.34 -3.00 17.11
N ASN A 10 -1.22 -4.01 17.12
CA ASN A 10 -1.03 -5.22 16.32
C ASN A 10 -1.08 -4.93 14.82
N MET A 11 -2.00 -4.07 14.37
CA MET A 11 -2.12 -3.68 12.97
C MET A 11 -0.88 -2.93 12.48
N LYS A 12 -0.33 -2.00 13.27
CA LYS A 12 0.93 -1.32 12.95
C LYS A 12 2.10 -2.30 12.85
N ASN A 13 2.16 -3.29 13.73
CA ASN A 13 3.21 -4.31 13.70
C ASN A 13 3.10 -5.21 12.45
N LEU A 14 1.89 -5.60 12.07
CA LEU A 14 1.64 -6.37 10.85
C LEU A 14 2.03 -5.59 9.60
N TYR A 15 1.64 -4.32 9.51
CA TYR A 15 2.01 -3.44 8.39
C TYR A 15 3.52 -3.28 8.26
N ARG A 16 4.23 -3.06 9.39
CA ARG A 16 5.70 -3.02 9.40
C ARG A 16 6.33 -4.32 8.93
N LYS A 17 5.80 -5.48 9.36
CA LYS A 17 6.29 -6.79 8.91
C LYS A 17 6.09 -6.99 7.40
N LEU A 18 4.95 -6.56 6.86
CA LEU A 18 4.68 -6.60 5.41
C LEU A 18 5.68 -5.74 4.63
N ILE A 19 5.92 -4.50 5.07
CA ILE A 19 6.92 -3.63 4.45
C ILE A 19 8.31 -4.27 4.51
N GLN A 20 8.74 -4.73 5.68
CA GLN A 20 10.04 -5.39 5.82
C GLN A 20 10.18 -6.61 4.90
N HIS A 21 9.11 -7.37 4.72
CA HIS A 21 9.11 -8.50 3.79
C HIS A 21 9.26 -8.03 2.34
N SER A 22 8.49 -7.02 1.91
CA SER A 22 8.58 -6.44 0.55
C SER A 22 9.96 -5.86 0.25
N VAL A 23 10.57 -5.17 1.22
CA VAL A 23 11.93 -4.63 1.14
C VAL A 23 12.95 -5.76 0.98
N LYS A 24 12.86 -6.83 1.80
CA LYS A 24 13.74 -8.00 1.68
C LYS A 24 13.64 -8.66 0.30
N GLN A 25 12.44 -8.80 -0.24
CA GLN A 25 12.25 -9.35 -1.58
C GLN A 25 12.90 -8.48 -2.66
N ARG A 26 12.75 -7.15 -2.57
CA ARG A 26 13.35 -6.22 -3.53
C ARG A 26 14.87 -6.23 -3.46
N ILE A 27 15.43 -6.22 -2.27
CA ILE A 27 16.88 -6.33 -2.05
C ILE A 27 17.41 -7.62 -2.68
N LYS A 28 16.80 -8.78 -2.39
CA LYS A 28 17.19 -10.06 -3.01
C LYS A 28 17.13 -10.03 -4.54
N LYS A 29 16.15 -9.31 -5.12
CA LYS A 29 16.02 -9.16 -6.58
C LYS A 29 17.13 -8.27 -7.16
N LEU A 30 17.55 -7.23 -6.45
CA LEU A 30 18.64 -6.32 -6.85
C LEU A 30 20.02 -6.96 -6.67
N GLU A 31 20.22 -7.71 -5.58
CA GLU A 31 21.43 -8.51 -5.34
C GLU A 31 21.69 -9.49 -6.49
N ARG A 32 20.64 -10.19 -6.95
CA ARG A 32 20.73 -11.09 -8.12
C ARG A 32 21.11 -10.39 -9.42
N ARG A 33 20.92 -9.07 -9.51
CA ARG A 33 21.23 -8.25 -10.70
C ARG A 33 22.56 -7.52 -10.58
N GLY A 34 23.24 -7.61 -9.43
CA GLY A 34 24.48 -6.87 -9.17
C GLY A 34 24.29 -5.36 -9.10
N GLU A 35 23.07 -4.87 -8.83
CA GLU A 35 22.77 -3.44 -8.75
C GLU A 35 23.14 -2.85 -7.38
N ASN A 36 23.43 -1.55 -7.33
CA ASN A 36 23.72 -0.85 -6.07
C ASN A 36 22.47 -0.78 -5.18
N ILE A 37 22.59 -1.24 -3.94
CA ILE A 37 21.48 -1.36 -2.99
C ILE A 37 21.47 -0.16 -2.05
N ASN A 38 20.60 0.82 -2.33
CA ASN A 38 20.25 1.85 -1.36
C ASN A 38 18.99 1.43 -0.59
N ARG A 39 19.20 0.87 0.61
CA ARG A 39 18.14 0.32 1.45
C ARG A 39 17.09 1.37 1.86
N GLU A 40 17.51 2.59 2.17
CA GLU A 40 16.60 3.67 2.59
C GLU A 40 15.65 4.06 1.48
N LYS A 41 16.18 4.22 0.25
CA LYS A 41 15.37 4.50 -0.93
C LYS A 41 14.35 3.38 -1.21
N ILE A 42 14.77 2.12 -1.06
CA ILE A 42 13.88 0.96 -1.25
C ILE A 42 12.77 0.93 -0.19
N VAL A 43 13.08 1.27 1.07
CA VAL A 43 12.05 1.34 2.13
C VAL A 43 11.01 2.41 1.78
N LYS A 44 11.43 3.62 1.40
CA LYS A 44 10.50 4.70 1.02
C LYS A 44 9.64 4.32 -0.19
N GLU A 45 10.25 3.70 -1.21
CA GLU A 45 9.52 3.20 -2.37
C GLU A 45 8.46 2.16 -1.97
N MET A 46 8.83 1.18 -1.14
CA MET A 46 7.89 0.14 -0.71
C MET A 46 6.79 0.65 0.22
N GLU A 47 7.08 1.64 1.06
CA GLU A 47 6.06 2.31 1.89
C GLU A 47 5.05 3.07 1.04
N ALA A 48 5.47 3.68 -0.06
CA ALA A 48 4.58 4.37 -1.00
C ALA A 48 3.76 3.39 -1.87
N VAL A 49 4.38 2.30 -2.33
CA VAL A 49 3.76 1.37 -3.28
C VAL A 49 2.86 0.34 -2.59
N ASN A 50 3.17 -0.10 -1.38
CA ASN A 50 2.39 -1.15 -0.69
C ASN A 50 0.90 -0.81 -0.50
N PRO A 51 0.50 0.40 -0.07
CA PRO A 51 -0.91 0.78 0.03
C PRO A 51 -1.64 0.67 -1.30
N ILE A 52 -1.00 1.10 -2.39
CA ILE A 52 -1.55 1.05 -3.75
C ILE A 52 -1.70 -0.41 -4.19
N ALA A 53 -0.67 -1.22 -3.98
CA ALA A 53 -0.68 -2.65 -4.33
C ALA A 53 -1.76 -3.43 -3.57
N LEU A 54 -1.90 -3.19 -2.27
CA LEU A 54 -2.96 -3.80 -1.46
C LEU A 54 -4.34 -3.37 -1.97
N PHE A 55 -4.54 -2.08 -2.23
CA PHE A 55 -5.79 -1.58 -2.77
C PHE A 55 -6.15 -2.24 -4.11
N MET A 56 -5.20 -2.31 -5.05
CA MET A 56 -5.39 -3.00 -6.32
C MET A 56 -5.72 -4.48 -6.15
N TYR A 57 -5.03 -5.17 -5.25
CA TYR A 57 -5.30 -6.59 -4.96
C TYR A 57 -6.73 -6.80 -4.43
N PHE A 58 -7.19 -5.96 -3.51
CA PHE A 58 -8.57 -5.98 -3.05
C PHE A 58 -9.57 -5.68 -4.18
N GLY A 59 -9.29 -4.68 -5.02
CA GLY A 59 -10.11 -4.38 -6.19
C GLY A 59 -10.26 -5.56 -7.14
N PHE A 60 -9.15 -6.26 -7.38
CA PHE A 60 -9.13 -7.46 -8.23
C PHE A 60 -9.98 -8.58 -7.65
N ILE A 61 -9.90 -8.83 -6.32
CA ILE A 61 -10.75 -9.81 -5.66
C ILE A 61 -12.23 -9.44 -5.80
N ILE A 62 -12.60 -8.19 -5.55
CA ILE A 62 -13.98 -7.72 -5.66
C ILE A 62 -14.49 -7.90 -7.09
N PHE A 63 -13.69 -7.50 -8.09
CA PHE A 63 -14.01 -7.69 -9.50
C PHE A 63 -14.24 -9.18 -9.84
N PHE A 64 -13.36 -10.06 -9.36
CA PHE A 64 -13.46 -11.49 -9.61
C PHE A 64 -14.73 -12.09 -9.00
N ILE A 65 -15.06 -11.72 -7.76
CA ILE A 65 -16.28 -12.15 -7.07
C ILE A 65 -17.52 -11.63 -7.79
N ASP A 66 -17.55 -10.35 -8.15
CA ASP A 66 -18.67 -9.71 -8.86
C ASP A 66 -18.97 -10.42 -10.19
N ASN A 67 -17.93 -10.76 -10.94
CA ASN A 67 -18.04 -11.48 -12.20
C ASN A 67 -18.50 -12.93 -11.99
N TYR A 68 -17.92 -13.65 -11.02
CA TYR A 68 -18.29 -15.03 -10.71
C TYR A 68 -19.77 -15.17 -10.32
N PHE A 69 -20.31 -14.21 -9.57
CA PHE A 69 -21.71 -14.21 -9.15
C PHE A 69 -22.63 -13.36 -10.05
N SER A 70 -22.11 -12.73 -11.12
CA SER A 70 -22.86 -11.86 -12.03
C SER A 70 -23.66 -10.75 -11.32
N LEU A 71 -23.07 -10.14 -10.29
CA LEU A 71 -23.76 -9.19 -9.43
C LEU A 71 -23.85 -7.77 -10.02
N ASN A 72 -22.98 -7.43 -10.98
CA ASN A 72 -22.86 -6.10 -11.62
C ASN A 72 -22.65 -4.93 -10.62
N ILE A 73 -22.22 -5.21 -9.39
CA ILE A 73 -21.96 -4.21 -8.35
C ILE A 73 -20.67 -3.44 -8.66
N PHE A 74 -19.69 -4.10 -9.29
CA PHE A 74 -18.41 -3.48 -9.59
C PHE A 74 -18.55 -2.24 -10.48
N ILE A 75 -19.53 -2.22 -11.39
CA ILE A 75 -19.77 -1.08 -12.30
C ILE A 75 -20.14 0.20 -11.53
N HIS A 76 -20.86 0.05 -10.41
CA HIS A 76 -21.25 1.15 -9.55
C HIS A 76 -20.13 1.55 -8.58
N LEU A 77 -19.30 0.59 -8.16
CA LEU A 77 -18.15 0.83 -7.28
C LEU A 77 -16.94 1.43 -8.02
N PHE A 78 -16.81 1.16 -9.31
CA PHE A 78 -15.64 1.53 -10.11
C PHE A 78 -15.30 3.03 -10.07
N PRO A 79 -16.25 3.99 -10.14
CA PRO A 79 -15.94 5.41 -10.02
C PRO A 79 -15.32 5.77 -8.66
N ILE A 80 -15.85 5.20 -7.57
CA ILE A 80 -15.32 5.39 -6.21
C ILE A 80 -13.93 4.78 -6.11
N PHE A 81 -13.75 3.60 -6.71
CA PHE A 81 -12.47 2.90 -6.76
C PHE A 81 -11.39 3.75 -7.43
N LEU A 82 -11.73 4.41 -8.55
CA LEU A 82 -10.84 5.34 -9.25
C LEU A 82 -10.46 6.55 -8.38
N ILE A 83 -11.42 7.16 -7.68
CA ILE A 83 -11.13 8.31 -6.79
C ILE A 83 -10.14 7.90 -5.69
N ILE A 84 -10.39 6.79 -5.02
CA ILE A 84 -9.50 6.28 -3.97
C ILE A 84 -8.12 5.96 -4.54
N PHE A 85 -8.06 5.36 -5.73
CA PHE A 85 -6.80 5.07 -6.41
C PHE A 85 -5.98 6.34 -6.67
N PHE A 86 -6.60 7.39 -7.19
CA PHE A 86 -5.94 8.68 -7.40
C PHE A 86 -5.42 9.28 -6.10
N VAL A 87 -6.23 9.25 -5.03
CA VAL A 87 -5.81 9.74 -3.70
C VAL A 87 -4.62 8.94 -3.19
N LEU A 88 -4.62 7.61 -3.31
CA LEU A 88 -3.49 6.77 -2.89
C LEU A 88 -2.22 7.04 -3.70
N ILE A 89 -2.33 7.27 -5.01
CA ILE A 89 -1.19 7.69 -5.84
C ILE A 89 -0.63 9.02 -5.32
N LEU A 90 -1.49 10.01 -5.07
CA LEU A 90 -1.05 11.31 -4.55
C LEU A 90 -0.35 11.18 -3.19
N ILE A 91 -0.89 10.37 -2.28
CA ILE A 91 -0.29 10.10 -0.96
C ILE A 91 1.06 9.38 -1.13
N GLY A 92 1.12 8.36 -1.99
CA GLY A 92 2.35 7.60 -2.23
C GLY A 92 3.45 8.46 -2.86
N LEU A 93 3.10 9.26 -3.87
CA LEU A 93 4.01 10.25 -4.46
C LEU A 93 4.48 11.26 -3.43
N ASN A 94 3.56 11.76 -2.59
CA ASN A 94 3.90 12.68 -1.53
C ASN A 94 4.87 12.07 -0.51
N HIS A 95 4.67 10.81 -0.13
CA HIS A 95 5.58 10.10 0.79
C HIS A 95 6.95 9.83 0.16
N TYR A 96 6.99 9.51 -1.14
CA TYR A 96 8.22 9.22 -1.85
C TYR A 96 9.08 10.47 -2.12
N PHE A 97 8.45 11.58 -2.53
CA PHE A 97 9.14 12.84 -2.84
C PHE A 97 9.22 13.81 -1.65
N GLU A 98 8.49 13.54 -0.57
CA GLU A 98 8.35 14.42 0.61
C GLU A 98 7.90 15.86 0.27
N TRP A 99 7.14 16.06 -0.82
CA TRP A 99 6.75 17.39 -1.30
C TRP A 99 5.89 18.19 -0.31
N ILE A 100 4.99 17.54 0.40
CA ILE A 100 4.12 18.13 1.42
C ILE A 100 4.49 17.48 2.75
N LYS A 101 5.29 18.18 3.56
CA LYS A 101 5.37 17.92 5.00
C LYS A 101 4.04 18.35 5.61
N ILE A 102 3.15 17.39 5.84
CA ILE A 102 2.02 17.62 6.74
C ILE A 102 2.66 17.86 8.11
N ILE A 103 2.74 19.13 8.53
CA ILE A 103 3.11 19.51 9.88
C ILE A 103 2.03 18.89 10.79
N GLN A 104 2.31 17.72 11.35
CA GLN A 104 1.53 17.21 12.47
C GLN A 104 1.76 18.20 13.61
N LYS A 105 0.73 18.99 13.89
CA LYS A 105 0.70 19.83 15.08
C LYS A 105 0.29 18.90 16.22
N ASP A 106 1.25 18.66 17.13
CA ASP A 106 1.11 17.85 18.34
C ASP A 106 -0.11 18.23 19.18
#